data_AF-A0A7C2SLR7-F1
#
_entry.id   AF-A0A7C2SLR7-F1
#
_cell.length_a   1.000
_cell.length_b   1.000
_cell.length_c   1.000
_cell.angle_alpha   90.00
_cell.angle_beta   90.00
_cell.angle_gamma   90.00
#
_symmetry.space_group_name_H-M   'P 1'
#
loop_
_entity.id
_entity.type
_entity.pdbx_description
1 polymer ?
#
loop_
_entity_poly.entity_id
_entity_poly.type
_entity_poly.pdbx_seq_one_letter_code
_entity_poly.pdbx_strand_id
1 'polypeptide(L)'
;RREWSFTLPAIVHAGTLWLMTLLVASELDWQIALGIIGETGLGRGSWNEIAWGLVPAAMLAAVGAWRTWPVTSHAQAYRGLAGSGLAVYLVLWVVLVNLVSSGDPWPLPYLPLLNPLDVAIGLVLLVLARDLLAYRELRPAVPHLWPIAGAVLFLWLNAILARSLHHYAGLPLDLPAMVQSTLAQATFSIAWTVTGLVLMVAASRLRQRLLWMVAAGLLVVVVVKLFLIDLSGRDTLERIVSFVGVGLLLLLAGYLSPMPPAEDKPTGEDAA
;
A
#
# COMPACT_ATOMS: atom_id res chain seq x y z
N ARG A 1 -16.74 -3.11 -29.49
CA ARG A 1 -15.29 -2.80 -29.30
C ARG A 1 -15.14 -1.30 -29.51
N ARG A 2 -14.83 -0.49 -28.48
CA ARG A 2 -14.50 0.93 -28.70
C ARG A 2 -13.04 0.96 -29.15
N GLU A 3 -12.83 1.29 -30.41
CA GLU A 3 -11.49 1.54 -30.95
C GLU A 3 -10.89 2.71 -30.18
N TRP A 4 -9.74 2.48 -29.54
CA TRP A 4 -8.96 3.56 -28.95
C TRP A 4 -8.33 4.34 -30.11
N SER A 5 -9.05 5.34 -30.61
CA SER A 5 -8.46 6.27 -31.57
C SER A 5 -7.63 7.28 -30.77
N PHE A 6 -6.31 7.12 -30.81
CA PHE A 6 -5.34 8.12 -30.34
C PHE A 6 -5.38 9.33 -31.27
N THR A 7 -6.48 10.07 -31.23
CA THR A 7 -6.66 11.29 -32.00
C THR A 7 -5.80 12.39 -31.40
N LEU A 8 -5.26 13.28 -32.23
CA LEU A 8 -4.46 14.42 -31.77
C LEU A 8 -5.15 15.22 -30.64
N PRO A 9 -6.48 15.51 -30.69
CA PRO A 9 -7.17 16.18 -29.59
C PRO A 9 -7.14 15.39 -28.27
N ALA A 10 -7.27 14.07 -28.31
CA ALA A 10 -7.21 13.24 -27.11
C ALA A 10 -5.82 13.29 -26.45
N ILE A 11 -4.76 13.26 -27.26
CA ILE A 11 -3.38 13.38 -26.79
C ILE A 11 -3.14 14.77 -26.18
N VAL A 12 -3.61 15.83 -26.82
CA VAL A 12 -3.46 17.20 -26.33
C VAL A 12 -4.20 17.40 -25.00
N HIS A 13 -5.44 16.91 -24.87
CA HIS A 13 -6.18 17.00 -23.61
C HIS A 13 -5.52 16.21 -22.47
N ALA A 14 -5.06 14.98 -22.76
CA ALA A 14 -4.33 14.19 -21.78
C ALA A 14 -3.02 14.87 -21.38
N GLY A 15 -2.24 15.34 -22.35
CA GLY A 15 -0.99 16.07 -22.12
C GLY A 15 -1.20 17.38 -21.34
N THR A 16 -2.30 18.09 -21.60
CA THR A 16 -2.64 19.31 -20.86
C THR A 16 -2.96 19.00 -19.39
N LEU A 17 -3.73 17.94 -19.12
CA LEU A 17 -3.99 17.52 -17.73
C LEU A 17 -2.69 17.18 -17.00
N TRP A 18 -1.81 16.40 -17.64
CA TRP A 18 -0.51 16.05 -17.09
C TRP A 18 0.37 17.26 -16.85
N LEU A 19 0.45 18.18 -17.82
CA LEU A 19 1.19 19.43 -17.68
C LEU A 19 0.67 20.25 -16.49
N MET A 20 -0.65 20.39 -16.36
CA MET A 20 -1.26 21.10 -15.22
C MET A 20 -0.97 20.40 -13.91
N THR A 21 -1.05 19.06 -13.89
CA THR A 21 -0.71 18.27 -12.70
C THR A 21 0.75 18.51 -12.28
N LEU A 22 1.68 18.46 -13.24
CA LEU A 22 3.10 18.71 -12.99
C LEU A 22 3.37 20.13 -12.53
N LEU A 23 2.77 21.14 -13.17
CA LEU A 23 2.92 22.55 -12.79
C LEU A 23 2.41 22.82 -11.38
N VAL A 24 1.22 22.30 -11.04
CA VAL A 24 0.64 22.48 -9.71
C VAL A 24 1.45 21.72 -8.66
N ALA A 25 1.92 20.51 -8.98
CA ALA A 25 2.78 19.74 -8.08
C ALA A 25 4.12 20.47 -7.84
N SER A 26 4.75 20.99 -8.91
CA SER A 26 6.02 21.72 -8.79
C SER A 26 5.86 23.05 -8.06
N GLU A 27 4.76 23.78 -8.29
CA GLU A 27 4.48 25.03 -7.58
C GLU A 27 4.21 24.77 -6.09
N LEU A 28 3.44 23.73 -5.76
CA LEU A 28 3.19 23.36 -4.37
C LEU A 28 4.48 22.88 -3.69
N ASP A 29 5.30 22.08 -4.37
CA ASP A 29 6.61 21.64 -3.91
C ASP A 29 7.54 22.84 -3.61
N TRP A 30 7.58 23.80 -4.52
CA TRP A 30 8.31 25.06 -4.35
C TRP A 30 7.79 25.90 -3.18
N GLN A 31 6.47 26.04 -3.04
CA GLN A 31 5.85 26.77 -1.92
C GLN A 31 6.11 26.09 -0.57
N ILE A 32 6.08 24.76 -0.52
CA ILE A 32 6.44 23.99 0.68
C ILE A 32 7.91 24.23 1.04
N ALA A 33 8.80 24.21 0.05
CA ALA A 33 10.22 24.49 0.26
C ALA A 33 10.44 25.89 0.84
N LEU A 34 9.76 26.91 0.30
CA LEU A 34 9.85 28.29 0.81
C LEU A 34 9.25 28.44 2.21
N GLY A 35 8.05 27.90 2.44
CA GLY A 35 7.26 28.16 3.64
C GLY A 35 7.68 27.35 4.87
N ILE A 36 8.14 26.10 4.68
CA ILE A 36 8.44 25.17 5.79
C ILE A 36 9.94 24.98 5.98
N ILE A 37 10.72 24.97 4.89
CA ILE A 37 12.15 24.63 4.94
C ILE A 37 13.04 25.89 5.07
N GLY A 38 12.52 27.06 4.66
CA GLY A 38 13.19 28.36 4.79
C GLY A 38 14.36 28.55 3.81
N GLU A 39 14.88 29.78 3.72
CA GLU A 39 15.93 30.18 2.77
C GLU A 39 17.26 29.43 2.93
N THR A 40 17.50 28.80 4.08
CA THR A 40 18.78 28.15 4.40
C THR A 40 18.92 26.74 3.85
N GLY A 41 17.85 26.15 3.28
CA GLY A 41 17.92 24.85 2.60
C GLY A 41 18.37 23.69 3.49
N LEU A 42 18.35 23.85 4.82
CA LEU A 42 18.68 22.80 5.77
C LEU A 42 17.49 21.84 5.84
N GLY A 43 17.40 20.99 4.81
CA GLY A 43 16.36 20.01 4.57
C GLY A 43 16.18 19.07 5.74
N ARG A 44 15.13 19.31 6.53
CA ARG A 44 14.76 18.45 7.66
C ARG A 44 13.35 17.89 7.55
N GLY A 45 12.70 17.89 6.39
CA GLY A 45 11.35 17.33 6.28
C GLY A 45 11.04 16.73 4.92
N SER A 46 10.24 15.67 4.90
CA SER A 46 9.79 14.96 3.69
C SER A 46 8.51 15.58 3.07
N TRP A 47 8.20 16.84 3.39
CA TRP A 47 6.96 17.50 2.95
C TRP A 47 6.84 17.65 1.44
N ASN A 48 7.96 17.87 0.77
CA ASN A 48 8.06 18.01 -0.69
C ASN A 48 7.48 16.79 -1.43
N GLU A 49 7.73 15.59 -0.89
CA GLU A 49 7.24 14.33 -1.46
C GLU A 49 5.71 14.26 -1.47
N ILE A 50 5.04 14.90 -0.49
CA ILE A 50 3.59 14.90 -0.33
C ILE A 50 2.90 15.61 -1.51
N ALA A 51 3.48 16.71 -2.01
CA ALA A 51 2.93 17.45 -3.16
C ALA A 51 2.80 16.54 -4.39
N TRP A 52 3.83 15.73 -4.63
CA TRP A 52 3.90 14.76 -5.72
C TRP A 52 2.92 13.60 -5.58
N GLY A 53 2.40 13.32 -4.38
CA GLY A 53 1.33 12.35 -4.16
C GLY A 53 -0.08 12.97 -4.23
N LEU A 54 -0.30 14.05 -3.46
CA LEU A 54 -1.63 14.64 -3.28
C LEU A 54 -2.15 15.37 -4.51
N VAL A 55 -1.30 16.08 -5.26
CA VAL A 55 -1.77 16.81 -6.46
C VAL A 55 -2.26 15.85 -7.54
N PRO A 56 -1.50 14.80 -7.93
CA PRO A 56 -2.00 13.80 -8.89
C PRO A 56 -3.24 13.05 -8.39
N ALA A 57 -3.33 12.75 -7.09
CA ALA A 57 -4.51 12.12 -6.49
C ALA A 57 -5.74 13.04 -6.57
N ALA A 58 -5.58 14.33 -6.27
CA ALA A 58 -6.64 15.33 -6.40
C ALA A 58 -7.09 15.48 -7.86
N MET A 59 -6.16 15.52 -8.82
CA MET A 59 -6.46 15.59 -10.25
C MET A 59 -7.22 14.34 -10.74
N LEU A 60 -6.79 13.14 -10.32
CA LEU A 60 -7.49 11.89 -10.64
C LEU A 60 -8.93 11.90 -10.08
N ALA A 61 -9.09 12.27 -8.80
CA ALA A 61 -10.39 12.36 -8.16
C ALA A 61 -11.31 13.41 -8.83
N ALA A 62 -10.74 14.57 -9.20
CA ALA A 62 -11.45 15.65 -9.87
C ALA A 62 -11.96 15.20 -11.25
N VAL A 63 -11.10 14.60 -12.07
CA VAL A 63 -11.47 14.12 -13.42
C VAL A 63 -12.54 13.02 -13.39
N GLY A 64 -12.50 12.14 -12.37
CA GLY A 64 -13.56 11.16 -12.15
C GLY A 64 -14.91 11.78 -11.74
N ALA A 65 -14.88 12.92 -11.05
CA ALA A 65 -16.08 13.62 -10.59
C ALA A 65 -16.65 14.62 -11.62
N TRP A 66 -15.81 15.23 -12.47
CA TRP A 66 -16.18 16.36 -13.31
C TRP A 66 -17.23 15.99 -14.37
N ARG A 67 -18.36 16.70 -14.40
CA ARG A 67 -19.51 16.45 -15.30
C ARG A 67 -19.78 17.57 -16.31
N THR A 68 -18.87 18.50 -16.48
CA THR A 68 -19.01 19.62 -17.43
C THR A 68 -17.94 19.56 -18.52
N TRP A 69 -18.06 20.44 -19.51
CA TRP A 69 -16.97 20.75 -20.43
C TRP A 69 -15.71 21.15 -19.64
N PRO A 70 -14.49 20.79 -20.06
CA PRO A 70 -14.13 20.03 -21.27
C PRO A 70 -14.12 18.50 -21.10
N VAL A 71 -14.29 18.00 -19.87
CA VAL A 71 -14.13 16.56 -19.54
C VAL A 71 -15.21 15.71 -20.19
N THR A 72 -16.45 16.18 -20.27
CA THR A 72 -17.54 15.40 -20.90
C THR A 72 -17.35 15.20 -22.40
N SER A 73 -16.85 16.23 -23.11
CA SER A 73 -16.59 16.17 -24.55
C SER A 73 -15.43 15.23 -24.89
N HIS A 74 -14.44 15.10 -24.00
CA HIS A 74 -13.25 14.27 -24.21
C HIS A 74 -13.05 13.24 -23.09
N ALA A 75 -14.13 12.60 -22.63
CA ALA A 75 -14.11 11.74 -21.44
C ALA A 75 -13.12 10.58 -21.53
N GLN A 76 -12.91 10.02 -22.73
CA GLN A 76 -11.93 8.95 -22.94
C GLN A 76 -10.47 9.44 -22.78
N ALA A 77 -10.17 10.68 -23.17
CA ALA A 77 -8.84 11.27 -22.99
C ALA A 77 -8.55 11.52 -21.51
N TYR A 78 -9.49 12.14 -20.79
CA TYR A 78 -9.33 12.50 -19.39
C TYR A 78 -9.43 11.30 -18.45
N ARG A 79 -10.51 10.51 -18.52
CA ARG A 79 -10.74 9.38 -17.59
C ARG A 79 -10.09 8.08 -18.04
N GLY A 80 -9.87 7.93 -19.35
CA GLY A 80 -9.15 6.78 -19.91
C GLY A 80 -7.66 7.02 -19.83
N LEU A 81 -7.09 7.63 -20.88
CA LEU A 81 -5.63 7.76 -21.04
C LEU A 81 -4.95 8.49 -19.88
N ALA A 82 -5.43 9.70 -19.55
CA ALA A 82 -4.79 10.52 -18.54
C ALA A 82 -5.03 9.97 -17.12
N GLY A 83 -6.28 9.63 -16.78
CA GLY A 83 -6.66 9.06 -15.49
C GLY A 83 -5.95 7.74 -15.19
N SER A 84 -5.90 6.80 -16.14
CA SER A 84 -5.16 5.55 -15.93
C SER A 84 -3.67 5.79 -15.76
N GLY A 85 -3.10 6.76 -16.48
CA GLY A 85 -1.71 7.15 -16.32
C GLY A 85 -1.44 7.72 -14.91
N LEU A 86 -2.31 8.60 -14.41
CA LEU A 86 -2.20 9.15 -13.06
C LEU A 86 -2.31 8.04 -12.01
N ALA A 87 -3.23 7.08 -12.18
CA ALA A 87 -3.36 5.94 -11.27
C ALA A 87 -2.08 5.09 -11.23
N VAL A 88 -1.48 4.79 -12.38
CA VAL A 88 -0.19 4.07 -12.47
C VAL A 88 0.92 4.87 -11.78
N TYR A 89 1.01 6.18 -12.06
CA TYR A 89 1.98 7.04 -11.41
C TYR A 89 1.81 7.06 -9.89
N LEU A 90 0.58 7.15 -9.39
CA LEU A 90 0.32 7.16 -7.94
C LEU A 90 0.71 5.84 -7.27
N VAL A 91 0.48 4.70 -7.91
CA VAL A 91 0.97 3.41 -7.41
C VAL A 91 2.50 3.41 -7.34
N LEU A 92 3.18 3.88 -8.39
CA LEU A 92 4.64 3.99 -8.41
C LEU A 92 5.15 4.95 -7.34
N TRP A 93 4.49 6.10 -7.16
CA TRP A 93 4.82 7.07 -6.14
C TRP A 93 4.69 6.47 -4.73
N VAL A 94 3.59 5.76 -4.43
CA VAL A 94 3.42 5.07 -3.14
C VAL A 94 4.53 4.04 -2.92
N VAL A 95 4.89 3.27 -3.94
CA VAL A 95 5.97 2.29 -3.82
C VAL A 95 7.31 2.98 -3.56
N LEU A 96 7.66 3.99 -4.36
CA LEU A 96 8.93 4.69 -4.27
C LEU A 96 9.08 5.40 -2.92
N VAL A 97 8.07 6.16 -2.50
CA VAL A 97 8.15 6.93 -1.25
C VAL A 97 8.24 6.03 -0.02
N ASN A 98 7.64 4.84 -0.04
CA ASN A 98 7.79 3.87 1.04
C ASN A 98 9.17 3.19 1.08
N LEU A 99 9.93 3.21 -0.02
CA LEU A 99 11.27 2.62 -0.09
C LEU A 99 12.38 3.61 0.23
N VAL A 100 12.21 4.90 -0.09
CA VAL A 100 13.29 5.89 -0.02
C VAL A 100 13.09 6.99 1.02
N SER A 101 11.86 7.21 1.49
CA SER A 101 11.56 8.33 2.38
C SER A 101 11.60 7.96 3.86
N SER A 102 12.28 8.79 4.64
CA SER A 102 12.24 8.77 6.11
C SER A 102 10.92 9.27 6.68
N GLY A 103 10.09 9.93 5.87
CA GLY A 103 8.85 10.57 6.32
C GLY A 103 9.12 11.56 7.45
N ASP A 104 10.22 12.32 7.38
CA ASP A 104 10.59 13.26 8.42
C ASP A 104 9.51 14.36 8.53
N PRO A 105 8.79 14.46 9.66
CA PRO A 105 7.64 15.34 9.80
C PRO A 105 7.98 16.72 10.34
N TRP A 106 9.27 17.05 10.53
CA TRP A 106 9.69 18.36 11.08
C TRP A 106 8.90 19.52 10.47
N PRO A 107 8.35 20.45 11.26
CA PRO A 107 8.57 20.65 12.69
C PRO A 107 7.62 19.86 13.62
N LEU A 108 6.80 18.96 13.07
CA LEU A 108 5.87 18.16 13.85
C LEU A 108 6.58 16.95 14.51
N PRO A 109 6.06 16.44 15.64
CA PRO A 109 6.54 15.18 16.19
C PRO A 109 6.15 14.01 15.28
N TYR A 110 7.03 13.00 15.20
CA TYR A 110 6.71 11.75 14.51
C TYR A 110 5.67 10.96 15.29
N LEU A 111 4.58 10.60 14.60
CA LEU A 111 3.53 9.70 15.07
C LEU A 111 3.22 8.70 13.95
N PRO A 112 3.36 7.38 14.17
CA PRO A 112 2.99 6.38 13.19
C PRO A 112 1.54 6.56 12.72
N LEU A 113 1.26 6.33 11.44
CA LEU A 113 -0.05 6.52 10.76
C LEU A 113 -0.56 7.97 10.68
N LEU A 114 -0.23 8.83 11.65
CA LEU A 114 -0.61 10.25 11.68
C LEU A 114 0.48 11.18 11.16
N ASN A 115 1.62 10.61 10.78
CA ASN A 115 2.67 11.31 10.07
C ASN A 115 2.10 11.93 8.77
N PRO A 116 2.46 13.18 8.41
CA PRO A 116 1.94 13.84 7.21
C PRO A 116 2.08 13.00 5.94
N LEU A 117 3.21 12.30 5.77
CA LEU A 117 3.43 11.42 4.62
C LEU A 117 2.49 10.21 4.65
N ASP A 118 2.30 9.59 5.81
CA ASP A 118 1.40 8.43 5.94
C ASP A 118 -0.07 8.81 5.73
N VAL A 119 -0.49 9.98 6.21
CA VAL A 119 -1.82 10.52 5.93
C VAL A 119 -1.99 10.76 4.43
N ALA A 120 -0.98 11.33 3.76
CA ALA A 120 -1.01 11.54 2.32
C ALA A 120 -1.10 10.20 1.56
N ILE A 121 -0.29 9.20 1.90
CA ILE A 121 -0.38 7.85 1.33
C ILE A 121 -1.78 7.28 1.52
N GLY A 122 -2.35 7.39 2.73
CA GLY A 122 -3.72 6.95 3.01
C GLY A 122 -4.75 7.60 2.09
N LEU A 123 -4.68 8.92 1.89
CA LEU A 123 -5.56 9.65 0.97
C LEU A 123 -5.38 9.20 -0.49
N VAL A 124 -4.14 9.02 -0.94
CA VAL A 124 -3.84 8.49 -2.29
C VAL A 124 -4.46 7.10 -2.47
N LEU A 125 -4.29 6.21 -1.49
CA LEU A 125 -4.84 4.86 -1.54
C LEU A 125 -6.37 4.85 -1.55
N LEU A 126 -7.03 5.78 -0.84
CA LEU A 126 -8.48 5.94 -0.89
C LEU A 126 -8.96 6.37 -2.29
N VAL A 127 -8.26 7.31 -2.93
CA VAL A 127 -8.56 7.72 -4.31
C VAL A 127 -8.39 6.56 -5.29
N LEU A 128 -7.28 5.83 -5.18
CA LEU A 128 -7.01 4.65 -6.01
C LEU A 128 -8.05 3.54 -5.79
N ALA A 129 -8.46 3.29 -4.55
CA ALA A 129 -9.49 2.30 -4.22
C ALA A 129 -10.85 2.70 -4.83
N ARG A 130 -11.24 3.97 -4.73
CA ARG A 130 -12.46 4.49 -5.37
C ARG A 130 -12.42 4.28 -6.89
N ASP A 131 -11.30 4.63 -7.53
CA ASP A 131 -11.16 4.51 -8.99
C ASP A 131 -11.16 3.04 -9.44
N LEU A 132 -10.49 2.17 -8.67
CA LEU A 132 -10.48 0.72 -8.92
C LEU A 132 -11.89 0.11 -8.82
N LEU A 133 -12.67 0.50 -7.80
CA LEU A 133 -14.05 0.04 -7.63
C LEU A 133 -14.92 0.50 -8.80
N ALA A 134 -14.84 1.78 -9.18
CA ALA A 134 -15.58 2.32 -10.32
C ALA A 134 -15.17 1.65 -11.65
N TYR A 135 -13.89 1.37 -11.84
CA TYR A 135 -13.39 0.68 -13.03
C TYR A 135 -13.92 -0.76 -13.10
N ARG A 136 -13.94 -1.48 -11.97
CA ARG A 136 -14.45 -2.86 -11.89
C ARG A 136 -15.94 -2.94 -12.22
N GLU A 137 -16.77 -2.02 -11.72
CA GLU A 137 -18.20 -1.95 -12.05
C GLU A 137 -18.43 -1.82 -13.57
N LEU A 138 -17.58 -1.06 -14.25
CA LEU A 138 -17.66 -0.83 -15.70
C LEU A 138 -17.02 -1.96 -16.54
N ARG A 139 -16.12 -2.74 -15.93
CA ARG A 139 -15.27 -3.73 -16.61
C ARG A 139 -15.11 -5.01 -15.76
N PRO A 140 -16.19 -5.78 -15.54
CA PRO A 140 -16.14 -6.98 -14.70
C PRO A 140 -15.20 -8.08 -15.22
N ALA A 141 -14.86 -8.05 -16.52
CA ALA A 141 -13.99 -9.02 -17.17
C ALA A 141 -12.47 -8.80 -16.94
N VAL A 142 -12.06 -7.71 -16.28
CA VAL A 142 -10.63 -7.43 -16.03
C VAL A 142 -10.15 -8.22 -14.80
N PRO A 143 -8.93 -8.80 -14.83
CA PRO A 143 -8.36 -9.52 -13.70
C PRO A 143 -8.34 -8.71 -12.40
N HIS A 144 -8.47 -9.42 -11.29
CA HIS A 144 -8.55 -8.89 -9.93
C HIS A 144 -7.24 -8.17 -9.54
N LEU A 145 -7.28 -6.86 -9.30
CA LEU A 145 -6.12 -6.07 -8.85
C LEU A 145 -5.94 -6.09 -7.32
N TRP A 146 -6.78 -6.83 -6.60
CA TRP A 146 -6.71 -7.00 -5.15
C TRP A 146 -5.35 -7.51 -4.62
N PRO A 147 -4.64 -8.44 -5.30
CA PRO A 147 -3.30 -8.84 -4.86
C PRO A 147 -2.30 -7.68 -4.88
N ILE A 148 -2.38 -6.79 -5.88
CA ILE A 148 -1.53 -5.61 -5.98
C ILE A 148 -1.86 -4.63 -4.85
N ALA A 149 -3.16 -4.38 -4.61
CA ALA A 149 -3.60 -3.53 -3.51
C ALA A 149 -3.12 -4.07 -2.15
N GLY A 150 -3.21 -5.39 -1.94
CA GLY A 150 -2.70 -6.06 -0.73
C GLY A 150 -1.19 -5.93 -0.58
N ALA A 151 -0.43 -6.10 -1.67
CA ALA A 151 1.02 -5.92 -1.65
C ALA A 151 1.43 -4.47 -1.33
N VAL A 152 0.72 -3.48 -1.89
CA VAL A 152 0.96 -2.06 -1.59
C VAL A 152 0.64 -1.72 -0.13
N LEU A 153 -0.48 -2.22 0.41
CA LEU A 153 -0.82 -2.04 1.83
C LEU A 153 0.20 -2.70 2.76
N PHE A 154 0.68 -3.89 2.40
CA PHE A 154 1.72 -4.58 3.16
C PHE A 154 3.06 -3.84 3.10
N LEU A 155 3.44 -3.30 1.93
CA LEU A 155 4.61 -2.44 1.80
C LEU A 155 4.50 -1.20 2.70
N TRP A 156 3.34 -0.54 2.69
CA TRP A 156 3.10 0.65 3.51
C TRP A 156 3.19 0.32 5.01
N LEU A 157 2.61 -0.80 5.46
CA LEU A 157 2.76 -1.26 6.84
C LEU A 157 4.23 -1.45 7.22
N ASN A 158 5.02 -2.12 6.37
CA ASN A 158 6.44 -2.34 6.65
C ASN A 158 7.24 -1.03 6.67
N ALA A 159 6.91 -0.07 5.81
CA ALA A 159 7.53 1.24 5.82
C ALA A 159 7.19 2.04 7.10
N ILE A 160 5.93 1.99 7.58
CA ILE A 160 5.55 2.60 8.87
C ILE A 160 6.38 2.01 10.02
N LEU A 161 6.57 0.68 10.05
CA LEU A 161 7.40 0.01 11.06
C LEU A 161 8.87 0.45 10.96
N ALA A 162 9.42 0.49 9.74
CA ALA A 162 10.80 0.91 9.50
C ALA A 162 11.03 2.37 9.93
N ARG A 163 10.13 3.28 9.55
CA ARG A 163 10.18 4.69 9.99
C ARG A 163 10.00 4.83 11.50
N SER A 164 9.12 4.03 12.11
CA SER A 164 8.93 4.03 13.57
C SER A 164 10.22 3.63 14.30
N LEU A 165 10.90 2.58 13.82
CA LEU A 165 12.20 2.18 14.36
C LEU A 165 13.27 3.24 14.13
N HIS A 166 13.25 3.92 12.98
CA HIS A 166 14.16 5.01 12.68
C HIS A 166 13.98 6.19 13.66
N HIS A 167 12.74 6.67 13.81
CA HIS A 167 12.43 7.86 14.61
C HIS A 167 12.50 7.60 16.13
N TYR A 168 12.05 6.44 16.62
CA TYR A 168 12.00 6.16 18.06
C TYR A 168 13.22 5.40 18.60
N ALA A 169 13.84 4.55 17.79
CA ALA A 169 14.98 3.74 18.22
C ALA A 169 16.30 4.16 17.55
N GLY A 170 16.29 5.20 16.69
CA GLY A 170 17.49 5.74 16.06
C GLY A 170 18.14 4.79 15.05
N LEU A 171 17.42 3.75 14.60
CA LEU A 171 17.96 2.82 13.60
C LEU A 171 18.14 3.53 12.26
N PRO A 172 19.28 3.40 11.58
CA PRO A 172 19.43 3.87 10.20
C PRO A 172 18.35 3.26 9.29
N LEU A 173 17.76 4.08 8.42
CA LEU A 173 16.77 3.63 7.45
C LEU A 173 17.45 2.99 6.24
N ASP A 174 18.20 1.92 6.48
CA ASP A 174 18.81 1.09 5.44
C ASP A 174 18.54 -0.40 5.72
N LEU A 175 18.44 -1.18 4.63
CA LEU A 175 18.12 -2.60 4.71
C LEU A 175 19.14 -3.39 5.55
N PRO A 176 20.47 -3.21 5.39
CA PRO A 176 21.46 -3.90 6.22
C PRO A 176 21.26 -3.68 7.72
N ALA A 177 21.06 -2.45 8.17
CA ALA A 177 20.85 -2.12 9.59
C ALA A 177 19.57 -2.78 10.14
N MET A 178 18.48 -2.73 9.37
CA MET A 178 17.20 -3.34 9.75
C MET A 178 17.27 -4.87 9.82
N VAL A 179 18.01 -5.50 8.90
CA VAL A 179 18.19 -6.96 8.90
C VAL A 179 19.04 -7.43 10.08
N GLN A 180 20.09 -6.70 10.44
CA GLN A 180 21.01 -7.07 11.52
C GLN A 180 20.46 -6.76 12.92
N SER A 181 19.50 -5.85 13.05
CA SER A 181 18.94 -5.45 14.34
C SER A 181 17.93 -6.45 14.90
N THR A 182 18.23 -7.02 16.07
CA THR A 182 17.29 -7.89 16.81
C THR A 182 15.96 -7.17 17.12
N LEU A 183 16.01 -5.88 17.47
CA LEU A 183 14.82 -5.07 17.74
C LEU A 183 13.94 -4.93 16.50
N ALA A 184 14.55 -4.65 15.34
CA ALA A 184 13.81 -4.56 14.09
C ALA A 184 13.19 -5.92 13.72
N GLN A 185 13.97 -7.01 13.80
CA GLN A 185 13.48 -8.35 13.50
C GLN A 185 12.29 -8.75 14.38
N ALA A 186 12.38 -8.51 15.70
CA ALA A 186 11.29 -8.75 16.63
C ALA A 186 10.04 -7.91 16.31
N THR A 187 10.22 -6.61 16.03
CA THR A 187 9.14 -5.68 15.69
C THR A 187 8.38 -6.13 14.43
N PHE A 188 9.10 -6.46 13.35
CA PHE A 188 8.48 -6.97 12.12
C PHE A 188 7.78 -8.31 12.35
N SER A 189 8.38 -9.23 13.12
CA SER A 189 7.77 -10.53 13.41
C SER A 189 6.45 -10.39 14.17
N ILE A 190 6.42 -9.57 15.24
CA ILE A 190 5.19 -9.30 16.01
C ILE A 190 4.13 -8.68 15.11
N ALA A 191 4.48 -7.66 14.33
CA ALA A 191 3.54 -6.98 13.45
C ALA A 191 2.97 -7.92 12.37
N TRP A 192 3.80 -8.78 11.78
CA TRP A 192 3.37 -9.76 10.78
C TRP A 192 2.50 -10.85 11.39
N THR A 193 2.78 -11.31 12.62
CA THR A 193 1.90 -12.25 13.33
C THR A 193 0.53 -11.63 13.58
N VAL A 194 0.47 -10.41 14.13
CA VAL A 194 -0.79 -9.71 14.37
C VAL A 194 -1.55 -9.51 13.05
N THR A 195 -0.86 -9.09 11.99
CA THR A 195 -1.46 -8.90 10.66
C THR A 195 -2.02 -10.22 10.13
N GLY A 196 -1.25 -11.30 10.18
CA GLY A 196 -1.69 -12.63 9.75
C GLY A 196 -2.93 -13.11 10.51
N LEU A 197 -2.94 -12.97 11.83
CA LEU A 197 -4.09 -13.35 12.67
C LEU A 197 -5.34 -12.52 12.33
N VAL A 198 -5.21 -11.20 12.22
CA VAL A 198 -6.34 -10.32 11.84
C VAL A 198 -6.87 -10.67 10.45
N LEU A 199 -5.99 -10.88 9.47
CA LEU A 199 -6.39 -11.27 8.11
C LEU A 199 -7.07 -12.64 8.09
N MET A 200 -6.59 -13.59 8.89
CA MET A 200 -7.17 -14.93 8.96
C MET A 200 -8.59 -14.90 9.54
N VAL A 201 -8.79 -14.17 10.65
CA VAL A 201 -10.13 -13.95 11.25
C VAL A 201 -11.06 -13.23 10.27
N ALA A 202 -10.57 -12.16 9.63
CA ALA A 202 -11.33 -11.42 8.63
C ALA A 202 -11.71 -12.32 7.44
N ALA A 203 -10.78 -13.13 6.94
CA ALA A 203 -11.01 -14.05 5.83
C ALA A 203 -12.06 -15.12 6.17
N SER A 204 -12.04 -15.68 7.39
CA SER A 204 -13.05 -16.63 7.85
C SER A 204 -14.43 -15.97 7.96
N ARG A 205 -14.52 -14.74 8.48
CA ARG A 205 -15.79 -13.99 8.56
C ARG A 205 -16.34 -13.58 7.20
N LEU A 206 -15.47 -13.17 6.29
CA LEU A 206 -15.80 -12.76 4.92
C LEU A 206 -15.96 -13.96 3.95
N ARG A 207 -15.73 -15.20 4.44
CA ARG A 207 -15.71 -16.43 3.65
C ARG A 207 -14.76 -16.38 2.43
N GLN A 208 -13.65 -15.66 2.54
CA GLN A 208 -12.68 -15.51 1.46
C GLN A 208 -11.52 -16.50 1.59
N ARG A 209 -11.64 -17.63 0.89
CA ARG A 209 -10.62 -18.71 0.91
C ARG A 209 -9.22 -18.23 0.49
N LEU A 210 -9.11 -17.40 -0.55
CA LEU A 210 -7.82 -16.89 -1.01
C LEU A 210 -7.14 -16.00 0.04
N LEU A 211 -7.91 -15.10 0.66
CA LEU A 211 -7.39 -14.23 1.73
C LEU A 211 -6.92 -15.06 2.93
N TRP A 212 -7.65 -16.13 3.28
CA TRP A 212 -7.27 -17.05 4.35
C TRP A 212 -5.94 -17.75 4.05
N MET A 213 -5.75 -18.22 2.80
CA MET A 213 -4.48 -18.85 2.39
C MET A 213 -3.29 -17.88 2.41
N VAL A 214 -3.51 -16.62 2.00
CA VAL A 214 -2.48 -15.56 2.09
C VAL A 214 -2.12 -15.30 3.55
N ALA A 215 -3.11 -15.21 4.44
CA ALA A 215 -2.89 -15.01 5.87
C ALA A 215 -2.12 -16.17 6.51
N ALA A 216 -2.51 -17.41 6.21
CA ALA A 216 -1.82 -18.61 6.66
C ALA A 216 -0.37 -18.66 6.14
N GLY A 217 -0.16 -18.32 4.86
CA GLY A 217 1.17 -18.22 4.26
C GLY A 217 2.06 -17.20 4.96
N LEU A 218 1.53 -16.01 5.29
CA LEU A 218 2.25 -14.99 6.05
C LEU A 218 2.66 -15.51 7.43
N LEU A 219 1.78 -16.24 8.13
CA LEU A 219 2.11 -16.85 9.42
C LEU A 219 3.23 -17.88 9.28
N VAL A 220 3.18 -18.76 8.27
CA VAL A 220 4.27 -19.72 7.99
C VAL A 220 5.58 -19.00 7.74
N VAL A 221 5.59 -17.90 6.98
CA VAL A 221 6.79 -17.08 6.77
C VAL A 221 7.35 -16.55 8.08
N VAL A 222 6.51 -16.04 8.98
CA VAL A 222 6.96 -15.58 10.32
C VAL A 222 7.58 -16.73 11.10
N VAL A 223 6.94 -17.91 11.12
CA VAL A 223 7.46 -19.10 11.81
C VAL A 223 8.83 -19.50 11.29
N VAL A 224 8.97 -19.60 9.96
CA VAL A 224 10.25 -19.94 9.33
C VAL A 224 11.31 -18.88 9.65
N LYS A 225 10.94 -17.58 9.59
CA LYS A 225 11.83 -16.47 9.94
C LYS A 225 12.33 -16.57 11.37
N LEU A 226 11.45 -16.79 12.34
CA LEU A 226 11.81 -16.95 13.75
C LEU A 226 12.82 -18.08 13.91
N PHE A 227 12.62 -19.21 13.23
CA PHE A 227 13.61 -20.28 13.25
C PHE A 227 14.94 -19.86 12.63
N LEU A 228 14.96 -19.25 11.45
CA LEU A 228 16.21 -18.88 10.81
C LEU A 228 17.02 -17.85 11.62
N ILE A 229 16.34 -16.91 12.28
CA ILE A 229 16.98 -15.81 13.02
C ILE A 229 17.32 -16.24 14.45
N ASP A 230 16.38 -16.86 15.17
CA ASP A 230 16.58 -17.27 16.56
C ASP A 230 17.43 -18.55 16.68
N LEU A 231 17.49 -19.42 15.66
CA LEU A 231 18.42 -20.56 15.64
C LEU A 231 19.89 -20.17 15.41
N SER A 232 20.22 -18.89 15.25
CA SER A 232 21.63 -18.46 15.13
C SER A 232 22.29 -18.14 16.49
N GLY A 233 21.49 -17.91 17.54
CA GLY A 233 21.94 -17.61 18.92
C GLY A 233 21.88 -18.82 19.87
N ARG A 234 22.78 -18.86 20.85
CA ARG A 234 23.06 -20.03 21.71
C ARG A 234 22.03 -20.18 22.83
N ASP A 235 21.08 -21.12 22.70
CA ASP A 235 20.61 -22.04 23.77
C ASP A 235 19.49 -22.97 23.25
N THR A 236 19.49 -24.24 23.68
CA THR A 236 18.51 -25.26 23.22
C THR A 236 17.13 -25.06 23.83
N LEU A 237 17.05 -24.51 25.04
CA LEU A 237 15.80 -24.36 25.78
C LEU A 237 14.90 -23.26 25.19
N GLU A 238 15.47 -22.11 24.84
CA GLU A 238 14.74 -21.01 24.21
C GLU A 238 14.09 -21.45 22.89
N ARG A 239 14.80 -22.29 22.13
CA ARG A 239 14.27 -22.88 20.89
C ARG A 239 13.03 -23.73 21.13
N ILE A 240 13.05 -24.62 22.13
CA ILE A 240 11.91 -25.48 22.45
C ILE A 240 10.70 -24.63 22.83
N VAL A 241 10.88 -23.60 23.67
CA VAL A 241 9.79 -22.70 24.08
C VAL A 241 9.23 -21.94 22.87
N SER A 242 10.09 -21.45 21.97
CA SER A 242 9.67 -20.80 20.72
C SER A 242 8.94 -21.75 19.78
N PHE A 243 9.42 -23.00 19.59
CA PHE A 243 8.72 -24.02 18.79
C PHE A 243 7.32 -24.31 19.32
N VAL A 244 7.19 -24.48 20.64
CA VAL A 244 5.91 -24.76 21.29
C VAL A 244 4.99 -23.54 21.23
N GLY A 245 5.49 -22.35 21.54
CA GLY A 245 4.70 -21.11 21.51
C GLY A 245 4.14 -20.82 20.11
N VAL A 246 4.98 -20.96 19.08
CA VAL A 246 4.56 -20.81 17.70
C VAL A 246 3.58 -21.91 17.29
N GLY A 247 3.85 -23.17 17.66
CA GLY A 247 2.94 -24.28 17.39
C GLY A 247 1.56 -24.10 18.02
N LEU A 248 1.51 -23.60 19.26
CA LEU A 248 0.26 -23.26 19.96
C LEU A 248 -0.47 -22.10 19.29
N LEU A 249 0.24 -21.06 18.84
CA LEU A 249 -0.37 -19.95 18.10
C LEU A 249 -0.97 -20.42 16.77
N LEU A 250 -0.29 -21.29 16.03
CA LEU A 250 -0.81 -21.88 14.79
C LEU A 250 -2.04 -22.77 15.05
N LEU A 251 -2.01 -23.60 16.10
CA LEU A 251 -3.13 -24.42 16.55
C LEU A 251 -4.34 -23.56 16.92
N LEU A 252 -4.12 -22.51 17.72
CA LEU A 252 -5.16 -21.58 18.14
C LEU A 252 -5.77 -20.84 16.94
N ALA A 253 -4.94 -20.37 16.02
CA ALA A 253 -5.39 -19.73 14.79
C ALA A 253 -6.25 -20.70 13.94
N GLY A 254 -5.79 -21.95 13.76
CA GLY A 254 -6.52 -22.99 13.02
C GLY A 254 -7.85 -23.37 13.69
N TYR A 255 -7.89 -23.41 15.01
CA TYR A 255 -9.09 -23.70 15.79
C TYR A 255 -10.13 -22.57 15.72
N LEU A 256 -9.70 -21.31 15.93
CA LEU A 256 -10.60 -20.15 15.95
C LEU A 256 -11.04 -19.69 14.56
N SER A 257 -10.27 -20.03 13.53
CA SER A 257 -10.46 -19.49 12.18
C SER A 257 -10.43 -20.61 11.14
N PRO A 258 -11.43 -21.50 11.11
CA PRO A 258 -11.48 -22.57 10.12
C PRO A 258 -11.51 -22.00 8.70
N MET A 259 -10.88 -22.73 7.79
CA MET A 259 -10.84 -22.40 6.37
C MET A 259 -12.27 -22.35 5.80
N PRO A 260 -12.66 -21.28 5.09
CA PRO A 260 -13.96 -21.22 4.44
C PRO A 260 -14.16 -22.40 3.46
N PRO A 261 -15.36 -23.01 3.41
CA PRO A 261 -15.69 -24.04 2.44
C PRO A 261 -15.44 -23.58 1.00
N ALA A 262 -15.11 -24.51 0.10
CA ALA A 262 -15.13 -24.22 -1.33
C ALA A 262 -16.57 -23.94 -1.78
N GLU A 263 -16.77 -23.05 -2.76
CA GLU A 263 -18.07 -22.96 -3.43
C GLU A 263 -18.35 -24.30 -4.13
N ASP A 264 -19.52 -24.88 -3.87
CA ASP A 264 -19.97 -26.09 -4.55
C ASP A 264 -20.07 -25.79 -6.05
N LYS A 265 -19.28 -26.51 -6.84
CA LYS A 265 -19.57 -26.61 -8.27
C LYS A 265 -20.92 -27.31 -8.37
N PRO A 266 -21.91 -26.76 -9.10
CA PRO A 266 -23.13 -27.49 -9.38
C PRO A 266 -22.73 -28.77 -10.11
N THR A 267 -22.79 -29.90 -9.42
CA THR A 267 -22.71 -31.23 -10.01
C THR A 267 -23.89 -31.33 -10.96
N GLY A 268 -23.59 -31.43 -12.26
CA GLY A 268 -24.58 -31.61 -13.32
C GLY A 268 -25.19 -33.02 -13.27
N GLU A 269 -25.84 -33.35 -12.16
CA GLU A 269 -26.40 -34.66 -11.87
C GLU A 269 -27.89 -34.56 -11.51
N ASP A 270 -28.62 -33.70 -12.23
CA ASP A 270 -30.09 -33.65 -12.24
C ASP A 270 -30.64 -33.55 -13.69
N ALA A 271 -29.87 -34.02 -14.68
CA ALA A 271 -30.33 -34.19 -16.05
C ALA A 271 -30.06 -35.62 -16.52
N ALA A 272 -30.79 -36.58 -15.95
CA ALA A 272 -30.97 -37.91 -16.51
C ALA A 272 -32.35 -38.46 -16.13
#